data_AF-A0A222AJB3-F1
#
_entry.id   AF-A0A222AJB3-F1
#
_cell.length_a   1.000
_cell.length_b   1.000
_cell.length_c   1.000
_cell.angle_alpha   90.00
_cell.angle_beta   90.00
_cell.angle_gamma   90.00
#
_symmetry.space_group_name_H-M   'P 1'
#
loop_
_entity.id
_entity.type
_entity.pdbx_description
1 polymer ?
#
loop_
_entity_poly.entity_id
_entity_poly.type
_entity_poly.pdbx_seq_one_letter_code
_entity_poly.pdbx_strand_id
1 'polypeptide(L)'
;ELKIPRVYVSVNSGARIGVAEEVKSEFNVAWIDSERPDRGFKYLYLTPESYSKLGPLGSVKTTLIEDEGESRYKITDIIGKEDGLGVECLRDAGLIAGETAQAYEDIVTISIVTCRAIGIGSYVVRLGHRVIQVESSYIILTGYVALNKVLGRPVYASNNQLGGQQVMHHN
;
A
#
# COMPACT_ATOMS: atom_id res chain seq x y z
N GLU A 1 -1.63 -18.40 23.92
CA GLU A 1 -1.22 -19.12 25.15
C GLU A 1 -2.21 -19.01 26.30
N LEU A 2 -2.54 -17.81 26.79
CA LEU A 2 -3.42 -17.64 27.96
C LEU A 2 -4.92 -17.97 27.71
N LYS A 3 -5.30 -18.19 26.45
CA LYS A 3 -6.68 -18.48 25.99
C LYS A 3 -7.75 -17.50 26.51
N ILE A 4 -7.36 -16.24 26.73
CA ILE A 4 -8.28 -15.16 27.13
C ILE A 4 -8.90 -14.45 25.92
N PRO A 5 -10.03 -13.74 26.09
CA PRO A 5 -10.64 -12.96 25.02
C PRO A 5 -9.70 -11.90 24.43
N ARG A 6 -9.76 -11.72 23.10
CA ARG A 6 -9.07 -10.65 22.36
C ARG A 6 -10.08 -9.64 21.83
N VAL A 7 -9.90 -8.38 22.23
CA VAL A 7 -10.69 -7.24 21.71
C VAL A 7 -9.81 -6.40 20.78
N TYR A 8 -10.26 -6.19 19.55
CA TYR A 8 -9.59 -5.35 18.56
C TYR A 8 -10.40 -4.08 18.29
N VAL A 9 -9.76 -2.91 18.40
CA VAL A 9 -10.38 -1.62 18.07
C VAL A 9 -9.82 -1.12 16.74
N SER A 10 -10.67 -1.07 15.71
CA SER A 10 -10.30 -0.71 14.35
C SER A 10 -10.48 0.79 14.09
N VAL A 11 -9.34 1.48 13.99
CA VAL A 11 -9.18 2.84 13.46
C VAL A 11 -7.92 2.87 12.60
N ASN A 12 -8.01 2.42 11.36
CA ASN A 12 -6.82 2.19 10.53
C ASN A 12 -7.01 2.69 9.08
N SER A 13 -5.91 2.65 8.31
CA SER A 13 -5.89 3.05 6.91
C SER A 13 -5.39 1.93 5.98
N GLY A 14 -5.40 0.67 6.45
CA GLY A 14 -4.85 -0.47 5.73
C GLY A 14 -3.34 -0.60 5.84
N ALA A 15 -2.75 -1.38 4.93
CA ALA A 15 -1.31 -1.55 4.83
C ALA A 15 -0.64 -0.23 4.42
N ARG A 16 0.57 0.02 4.93
CA ARG A 16 1.35 1.19 4.54
C ARG A 16 1.74 1.07 3.06
N ILE A 17 1.77 2.21 2.38
CA ILE A 17 2.29 2.35 1.03
C ILE A 17 3.35 3.44 1.10
N GLY A 18 4.53 3.18 0.55
CA GLY A 18 5.64 4.11 0.52
C GLY A 18 6.34 4.13 -0.83
N VAL A 19 7.22 5.11 -1.00
CA VAL A 19 8.12 5.23 -2.15
C VAL A 19 9.52 5.58 -1.62
N ALA A 20 10.57 5.17 -2.33
CA ALA A 20 11.94 5.49 -1.98
C ALA A 20 12.24 6.97 -2.30
N GLU A 21 12.03 7.86 -1.33
CA GLU A 21 12.18 9.31 -1.52
C GLU A 21 13.62 9.70 -1.90
N GLU A 22 14.64 8.97 -1.43
CA GLU A 22 16.03 9.21 -1.81
C GLU A 22 16.33 8.87 -3.28
N VAL A 23 15.58 7.92 -3.86
CA VAL A 23 15.71 7.57 -5.28
C VAL A 23 14.94 8.58 -6.12
N LYS A 24 13.75 8.97 -5.66
CA LYS A 24 12.88 9.96 -6.29
C LYS A 24 13.57 11.32 -6.48
N SER A 25 14.45 11.72 -5.57
CA SER A 25 15.20 12.98 -5.67
C SER A 25 16.38 12.94 -6.64
N GLU A 26 16.81 11.75 -7.08
CA GLU A 26 18.09 11.56 -7.80
C GLU A 26 17.92 10.96 -9.20
N PHE A 27 16.81 10.29 -9.50
CA PHE A 27 16.63 9.65 -10.81
C PHE A 27 16.46 10.66 -11.94
N ASN A 28 16.96 10.27 -13.11
CA ASN A 28 16.79 10.98 -14.37
C ASN A 28 15.95 10.15 -15.33
N VAL A 29 15.30 10.81 -16.29
CA VAL A 29 14.47 10.20 -17.31
C VAL A 29 15.20 10.30 -18.65
N ALA A 30 15.45 9.16 -19.31
CA ALA A 30 15.96 9.14 -20.67
C ALA A 30 14.79 9.28 -21.64
N TRP A 31 14.48 10.51 -22.06
CA TRP A 31 13.39 10.79 -23.00
C TRP A 31 13.66 10.22 -24.39
N ILE A 32 12.60 9.95 -25.15
CA ILE A 32 12.73 9.64 -26.58
C ILE A 32 13.16 10.90 -27.35
N ASP A 33 12.59 12.05 -26.96
CA ASP A 33 12.88 13.39 -27.47
C ASP A 33 12.81 14.36 -26.27
N SER A 34 13.95 14.92 -25.86
CA SER A 34 14.03 15.77 -24.65
C SER A 34 13.26 17.09 -24.80
N GLU A 35 13.05 17.57 -26.02
CA GLU A 35 12.23 18.75 -26.29
C GLU A 35 10.73 18.43 -26.38
N ARG A 36 10.36 17.15 -26.51
CA ARG A 36 8.97 16.67 -26.56
C ARG A 36 8.71 15.48 -25.63
N PRO A 37 8.63 15.71 -24.30
CA PRO A 37 8.43 14.65 -23.31
C PRO A 37 7.12 13.85 -23.48
N ASP A 38 6.11 14.42 -24.15
CA ASP A 38 4.84 13.76 -24.49
C ASP A 38 5.03 12.54 -25.41
N ARG A 39 6.16 12.47 -26.13
CA ARG A 39 6.54 11.30 -26.92
C ARG A 39 6.95 10.09 -26.07
N GLY A 40 7.10 10.27 -24.77
CA GLY A 40 7.47 9.22 -23.82
C GLY A 40 8.97 9.11 -23.57
N PHE A 41 9.34 8.08 -22.83
CA PHE A 41 10.70 7.85 -22.35
C PHE A 41 11.16 6.41 -22.63
N LYS A 42 12.47 6.22 -22.71
CA LYS A 42 13.14 4.93 -22.94
C LYS A 42 13.34 4.16 -21.62
N TYR A 43 13.85 4.84 -20.59
CA TYR A 43 14.17 4.24 -19.29
C TYR A 43 14.42 5.31 -18.21
N LEU A 44 14.51 4.88 -16.95
CA LEU A 44 14.98 5.68 -15.82
C LEU A 44 16.43 5.33 -15.50
N TYR A 45 17.24 6.31 -15.11
CA TYR A 45 18.65 6.08 -14.83
C TYR A 45 19.20 7.01 -13.74
N LEU A 46 20.39 6.65 -13.24
CA LEU A 46 21.20 7.49 -12.38
C LEU A 46 22.49 7.89 -13.11
N THR A 47 22.97 9.10 -12.85
CA THR A 47 24.33 9.50 -13.24
C THR A 47 25.35 8.74 -12.38
N PRO A 48 26.64 8.68 -12.78
CA PRO A 48 27.68 8.10 -11.94
C PRO A 48 27.77 8.76 -10.55
N GLU A 49 27.52 10.07 -10.46
CA GLU A 49 27.47 10.79 -9.19
C GLU A 49 26.31 10.33 -8.31
N SER A 50 25.08 10.31 -8.82
CA SER A 50 23.91 9.88 -8.05
C SER A 50 23.99 8.40 -7.67
N TYR A 51 24.55 7.55 -8.55
CA TYR A 51 24.78 6.14 -8.22
C TYR A 51 25.82 5.96 -7.12
N SER A 52 26.87 6.79 -7.06
CA SER A 52 27.84 6.74 -5.96
C SER A 52 27.22 7.02 -4.58
N LYS A 53 26.13 7.79 -4.53
CA LYS A 53 25.36 8.10 -3.31
C LYS A 53 24.41 6.96 -2.93
N LEU A 54 23.66 6.44 -3.90
CA LEU A 54 22.58 5.46 -3.67
C LEU A 54 23.04 3.99 -3.68
N GLY A 55 24.08 3.66 -4.44
CA GLY A 55 24.61 2.31 -4.55
C GLY A 55 25.03 1.69 -3.21
N PRO A 56 25.82 2.39 -2.37
CA PRO A 56 26.20 1.89 -1.05
C PRO A 56 25.03 1.67 -0.08
N LEU A 57 23.89 2.34 -0.29
CA LEU A 57 22.69 2.19 0.53
C LEU A 57 21.89 0.93 0.15
N GLY A 58 22.18 0.31 -0.99
CA GLY A 58 21.38 -0.80 -1.51
C GLY A 58 19.98 -0.39 -1.97
N SER A 59 19.69 0.90 -2.09
CA SER A 59 18.36 1.42 -2.45
C SER A 59 17.92 1.07 -3.87
N VAL A 60 18.85 0.73 -4.76
CA VAL A 60 18.59 0.48 -6.18
C VAL A 60 19.45 -0.65 -6.72
N LYS A 61 18.93 -1.35 -7.72
CA LYS A 61 19.71 -2.19 -8.63
C LYS A 61 19.75 -1.53 -10.00
N THR A 62 20.93 -1.56 -10.61
CA THR A 62 21.17 -0.88 -11.88
C THR A 62 22.01 -1.72 -12.83
N THR A 63 21.98 -1.37 -14.11
CA THR A 63 22.88 -1.88 -15.14
C THR A 63 23.61 -0.70 -15.76
N LEU A 64 24.95 -0.75 -15.76
CA LEU A 64 25.75 0.27 -16.43
C LEU A 64 25.62 0.14 -17.95
N ILE A 65 25.27 1.23 -18.61
CA ILE A 65 25.15 1.35 -20.06
C ILE A 65 25.84 2.63 -20.54
N GLU A 66 26.24 2.64 -21.81
CA GLU A 66 26.64 3.86 -22.51
C GLU A 66 25.47 4.27 -23.41
N ASP A 67 24.97 5.49 -23.26
CA ASP A 67 23.93 6.05 -24.13
C ASP A 67 24.16 7.56 -24.31
N GLU A 68 23.96 8.06 -25.52
CA GLU A 68 24.16 9.48 -25.88
C GLU A 68 25.56 10.03 -25.53
N GLY A 69 26.57 9.15 -25.47
CA GLY A 69 27.95 9.52 -25.13
C GLY A 69 28.22 9.66 -23.63
N GLU A 70 27.30 9.24 -22.77
CA GLU A 70 27.43 9.28 -21.32
C GLU A 70 27.26 7.89 -20.69
N SER A 71 28.05 7.59 -19.67
CA SER A 71 27.83 6.43 -18.80
C SER A 71 26.59 6.65 -17.94
N ARG A 72 25.61 5.75 -18.04
CA ARG A 72 24.34 5.81 -17.31
C ARG A 72 24.11 4.51 -16.53
N TYR A 73 23.65 4.63 -15.28
CA TYR A 73 23.21 3.49 -14.49
C TYR A 73 21.71 3.32 -14.64
N LYS A 74 21.29 2.53 -15.63
CA LYS A 74 19.86 2.24 -15.89
C LYS A 74 19.26 1.50 -14.70
N ILE A 75 18.20 2.04 -14.12
CA ILE A 75 17.51 1.44 -12.97
C ILE A 75 16.72 0.21 -13.42
N THR A 76 16.95 -0.93 -12.77
CA THR A 76 16.18 -2.16 -12.97
C THR A 76 15.18 -2.40 -11.85
N ASP A 77 15.59 -2.12 -10.61
CA ASP A 77 14.79 -2.34 -9.41
C ASP A 77 15.01 -1.20 -8.42
N ILE A 78 13.93 -0.78 -7.76
CA ILE A 78 13.96 0.17 -6.64
C ILE A 78 13.58 -0.61 -5.38
N ILE A 79 14.51 -0.64 -4.42
CA ILE A 79 14.34 -1.33 -3.14
C ILE A 79 13.97 -0.32 -2.05
N GLY A 80 14.67 0.82 -2.03
CA GLY A 80 14.57 1.83 -0.98
C GLY A 80 15.43 1.48 0.25
N LYS A 81 15.90 2.51 0.95
CA LYS A 81 16.67 2.36 2.21
C LYS A 81 15.78 2.11 3.43
N GLU A 82 14.51 2.50 3.35
CA GLU A 82 13.54 2.37 4.44
C GLU A 82 12.72 1.09 4.29
N ASP A 83 12.39 0.46 5.42
CA ASP A 83 11.51 -0.71 5.45
C ASP A 83 10.04 -0.30 5.47
N GLY A 84 9.16 -1.17 4.98
CA GLY A 84 7.71 -0.97 5.00
C GLY A 84 7.20 0.00 3.93
N LEU A 85 7.78 -0.06 2.74
CA LEU A 85 7.36 0.70 1.55
C LEU A 85 6.43 -0.11 0.64
N GLY A 86 6.59 -1.45 0.60
CA GLY A 86 5.98 -2.30 -0.41
C GLY A 86 5.48 -3.66 0.07
N VAL A 87 5.94 -4.73 -0.57
CA VAL A 87 5.38 -6.09 -0.47
C VAL A 87 5.55 -6.71 0.93
N GLU A 88 6.55 -6.29 1.68
CA GLU A 88 6.77 -6.64 3.07
C GLU A 88 5.58 -6.23 3.96
N CYS A 89 4.95 -5.07 3.70
CA CYS A 89 3.72 -4.69 4.40
C CYS A 89 2.55 -5.64 4.08
N LEU A 90 2.53 -6.24 2.89
CA LEU A 90 1.51 -7.23 2.52
C LEU A 90 1.78 -8.58 3.19
N ARG A 91 3.05 -8.97 3.33
CA ARG A 91 3.45 -10.16 4.12
C ARG A 91 3.00 -9.99 5.57
N ASP A 92 3.27 -8.83 6.18
CA ASP A 92 2.92 -8.57 7.58
C ASP A 92 1.39 -8.46 7.76
N ALA A 93 0.69 -7.92 6.77
CA ALA A 93 -0.78 -7.99 6.71
C ALA A 93 -1.28 -9.44 6.66
N GLY A 94 -0.67 -10.30 5.85
CA GLY A 94 -0.99 -11.73 5.79
C GLY A 94 -0.75 -12.44 7.12
N LEU A 95 0.34 -12.09 7.81
CA LEU A 95 0.67 -12.63 9.13
C LEU A 95 -0.44 -12.37 10.15
N ILE A 96 -0.89 -11.10 10.28
CA ILE A 96 -1.95 -10.76 11.24
C ILE A 96 -3.32 -11.31 10.83
N ALA A 97 -3.57 -11.50 9.52
CA ALA A 97 -4.77 -12.18 9.04
C ALA A 97 -4.77 -13.65 9.48
N GLY A 98 -3.67 -14.37 9.24
CA GLY A 98 -3.53 -15.78 9.64
C GLY A 98 -3.69 -15.96 11.16
N GLU A 99 -2.99 -15.13 11.94
CA GLU A 99 -3.11 -15.15 13.40
C GLU A 99 -4.53 -14.82 13.87
N THR A 100 -5.24 -13.90 13.19
CA THR A 100 -6.62 -13.56 13.53
C THR A 100 -7.58 -14.69 13.23
N ALA A 101 -7.40 -15.39 12.10
CA ALA A 101 -8.18 -16.56 11.74
C ALA A 101 -7.98 -17.68 12.76
N GLN A 102 -6.74 -17.97 13.14
CA GLN A 102 -6.44 -18.97 14.16
C GLN A 102 -7.00 -18.57 15.54
N ALA A 103 -6.87 -17.31 15.93
CA ALA A 103 -7.40 -16.82 17.20
C ALA A 103 -8.92 -16.98 17.30
N TYR A 104 -9.66 -16.88 16.20
CA TYR A 104 -11.12 -17.08 16.22
C TYR A 104 -11.51 -18.52 16.61
N GLU A 105 -10.77 -19.52 16.14
CA GLU A 105 -10.99 -20.94 16.48
C GLU A 105 -10.61 -21.23 17.94
N ASP A 106 -9.67 -20.46 18.49
CA ASP A 106 -9.03 -20.73 19.77
C ASP A 106 -9.59 -19.94 20.96
N ILE A 107 -10.04 -18.71 20.74
CA ILE A 107 -10.44 -17.77 21.80
C ILE A 107 -11.62 -16.90 21.38
N VAL A 108 -12.23 -16.23 22.36
CA VAL A 108 -13.24 -15.20 22.07
C VAL A 108 -12.58 -14.02 21.38
N THR A 109 -13.05 -13.70 20.17
CA THR A 109 -12.65 -12.52 19.41
C THR A 109 -13.82 -11.54 19.30
N ILE A 110 -13.56 -10.26 19.58
CA ILE A 110 -14.50 -9.16 19.38
C ILE A 110 -13.76 -8.02 18.68
N SER A 111 -14.41 -7.40 17.69
CA SER A 111 -13.90 -6.23 16.98
C SER A 111 -14.85 -5.05 17.11
N ILE A 112 -14.31 -3.86 17.30
CA ILE A 112 -15.07 -2.60 17.34
C ILE A 112 -14.54 -1.67 16.26
N VAL A 113 -15.39 -1.21 15.35
CA VAL A 113 -15.03 -0.27 14.28
C VAL A 113 -15.59 1.10 14.62
N THR A 114 -14.72 2.07 14.96
CA THR A 114 -15.17 3.38 15.46
C THR A 114 -15.04 4.52 14.46
N CYS A 115 -14.20 4.38 13.43
CA CYS A 115 -14.06 5.38 12.36
C CYS A 115 -13.97 4.71 10.99
N ARG A 116 -12.99 3.81 10.82
CA ARG A 116 -12.75 3.13 9.55
C ARG A 116 -11.94 1.85 9.74
N ALA A 117 -12.27 0.85 8.93
CA ALA A 117 -11.48 -0.35 8.72
C ALA A 117 -11.22 -0.48 7.22
N ILE A 118 -9.95 -0.37 6.80
CA ILE A 118 -9.56 -0.33 5.38
C ILE A 118 -8.64 -1.50 5.05
N GLY A 119 -8.88 -2.17 3.92
CA GLY A 119 -7.99 -3.21 3.40
C GLY A 119 -7.78 -4.34 4.41
N ILE A 120 -6.54 -4.59 4.83
CA ILE A 120 -6.26 -5.60 5.87
C ILE A 120 -7.04 -5.37 7.17
N GLY A 121 -7.31 -4.12 7.55
CA GLY A 121 -8.14 -3.81 8.72
C GLY A 121 -9.56 -4.37 8.59
N SER A 122 -10.13 -4.36 7.39
CA SER A 122 -11.44 -4.96 7.11
C SER A 122 -11.42 -6.50 7.19
N TYR A 123 -10.32 -7.13 6.79
CA TYR A 123 -10.13 -8.58 6.94
C TYR A 123 -9.98 -8.98 8.40
N VAL A 124 -9.19 -8.25 9.19
CA VAL A 124 -9.01 -8.54 10.62
C VAL A 124 -10.33 -8.49 11.37
N VAL A 125 -11.16 -7.48 11.11
CA VAL A 125 -12.49 -7.41 11.75
C VAL A 125 -13.39 -8.56 11.30
N ARG A 126 -13.36 -8.93 10.01
CA ARG A 126 -14.16 -10.03 9.48
C ARG A 126 -13.72 -11.39 10.02
N LEU A 127 -12.43 -11.67 10.05
CA LEU A 127 -11.85 -12.91 10.59
C LEU A 127 -12.05 -13.02 12.11
N GLY A 128 -12.26 -11.89 12.80
CA GLY A 128 -12.68 -11.88 14.21
C GLY A 128 -14.17 -12.20 14.42
N HIS A 129 -14.97 -12.28 13.36
CA HIS A 129 -16.42 -12.56 13.30
C HIS A 129 -17.35 -11.62 14.07
N ARG A 130 -17.16 -11.42 15.38
CA ARG A 130 -18.05 -10.61 16.24
C ARG A 130 -17.67 -9.14 16.08
N VAL A 131 -18.45 -8.39 15.32
CA VAL A 131 -18.14 -7.00 14.96
C VAL A 131 -19.19 -6.04 15.50
N ILE A 132 -18.75 -5.01 16.20
CA ILE A 132 -19.55 -3.86 16.60
C ILE A 132 -19.11 -2.69 15.72
N GLN A 133 -19.97 -2.21 14.83
CA GLN A 133 -19.70 -1.05 13.99
C GLN A 133 -20.38 0.17 14.57
N VAL A 134 -19.63 1.22 14.90
CA VAL A 134 -20.18 2.52 15.35
C VAL A 134 -20.81 3.23 14.16
N GLU A 135 -21.89 3.97 14.41
CA GLU A 135 -22.57 4.77 13.39
C GLU A 135 -21.59 5.75 12.72
N SER A 136 -21.80 6.03 11.44
CA SER A 136 -20.91 6.84 10.59
C SER A 136 -19.51 6.26 10.30
N SER A 137 -19.14 5.11 10.88
CA SER A 137 -17.92 4.37 10.50
C SER A 137 -18.16 3.45 9.30
N TYR A 138 -17.09 3.04 8.62
CA TYR A 138 -17.17 2.13 7.47
C TYR A 138 -16.10 1.05 7.46
N ILE A 139 -16.45 -0.11 6.90
CA ILE A 139 -15.57 -1.27 6.68
C ILE A 139 -15.45 -1.48 5.17
N ILE A 140 -14.29 -1.23 4.58
CA ILE A 140 -14.12 -1.27 3.12
C ILE A 140 -12.78 -1.85 2.71
N LEU A 141 -12.71 -2.39 1.48
CA LEU A 141 -11.43 -2.74 0.85
C LEU A 141 -10.81 -1.55 0.12
N THR A 142 -11.61 -0.83 -0.65
CA THR A 142 -11.16 0.29 -1.49
C THR A 142 -12.10 1.47 -1.34
N GLY A 143 -11.53 2.68 -1.24
CA GLY A 143 -12.30 3.92 -1.07
C GLY A 143 -13.05 4.33 -2.34
N TYR A 144 -14.18 5.02 -2.14
CA TYR A 144 -15.09 5.43 -3.21
C TYR A 144 -14.42 6.31 -4.29
N VAL A 145 -13.50 7.20 -3.89
CA VAL A 145 -12.75 8.06 -4.82
C VAL A 145 -11.88 7.23 -5.77
N ALA A 146 -11.20 6.20 -5.24
CA ALA A 146 -10.37 5.32 -6.05
C ALA A 146 -11.24 4.52 -7.04
N LEU A 147 -12.38 3.99 -6.59
CA LEU A 147 -13.33 3.29 -7.46
C LEU A 147 -13.87 4.20 -8.56
N ASN A 148 -14.30 5.42 -8.25
CA ASN A 148 -14.79 6.37 -9.24
C ASN A 148 -13.72 6.72 -10.29
N LYS A 149 -12.45 6.88 -9.88
CA LYS A 149 -11.33 7.09 -10.80
C LYS A 149 -11.16 5.92 -11.77
N VAL A 150 -11.20 4.68 -11.27
CA VAL A 150 -11.12 3.47 -12.10
C VAL A 150 -12.31 3.37 -13.06
N LEU A 151 -13.50 3.74 -12.60
CA LEU A 151 -14.73 3.69 -13.39
C LEU A 151 -14.91 4.87 -14.36
N GLY A 152 -14.05 5.90 -14.27
CA GLY A 152 -14.11 7.09 -15.12
C GLY A 152 -15.34 7.99 -14.90
N ARG A 153 -16.13 7.75 -13.84
CA ARG A 153 -17.36 8.50 -13.55
C ARG A 153 -17.72 8.47 -12.05
N PRO A 154 -18.46 9.46 -11.53
CA PRO A 154 -18.85 9.51 -10.12
C PRO A 154 -20.00 8.53 -9.81
N VAL A 155 -19.66 7.27 -9.55
CA VAL A 155 -20.64 6.22 -9.22
C VAL A 155 -21.06 6.29 -7.75
N TYR A 156 -20.10 6.52 -6.86
CA TYR A 156 -20.32 6.59 -5.41
C TYR A 156 -20.05 7.99 -4.88
N ALA A 157 -20.75 8.38 -3.83
CA ALA A 157 -20.62 9.68 -3.16
C ALA A 157 -19.94 9.59 -1.78
N SER A 158 -19.88 8.41 -1.15
CA SER A 158 -19.21 8.23 0.13
C SER A 158 -18.75 6.79 0.38
N ASN A 159 -17.80 6.61 1.30
CA ASN A 159 -17.39 5.26 1.75
C ASN A 159 -18.51 4.54 2.51
N ASN A 160 -19.45 5.26 3.13
CA ASN A 160 -20.58 4.65 3.83
C ASN A 160 -21.50 3.91 2.85
N GLN A 161 -21.63 4.35 1.60
CA GLN A 161 -22.37 3.60 0.57
C GLN A 161 -21.74 2.24 0.23
N LEU A 162 -20.45 2.06 0.54
CA LEU A 162 -19.72 0.82 0.26
C LEU A 162 -19.67 -0.10 1.48
N GLY A 163 -19.59 0.46 2.69
CA GLY A 163 -19.35 -0.32 3.90
C GLY A 163 -19.79 0.32 5.21
N GLY A 164 -20.70 1.28 5.16
CA GLY A 164 -21.40 1.76 6.35
C GLY A 164 -22.36 0.71 6.91
N GLN A 165 -22.98 1.00 8.05
CA GLN A 165 -23.93 0.09 8.69
C GLN A 165 -25.09 -0.31 7.76
N GLN A 166 -25.56 0.59 6.90
CA GLN A 166 -26.62 0.28 5.93
C GLN A 166 -26.24 -0.86 4.96
N VAL A 167 -24.95 -1.12 4.78
CA VAL A 167 -24.44 -2.26 4.03
C VAL A 167 -24.11 -3.41 4.98
N MET A 168 -23.21 -3.17 5.93
CA MET A 168 -22.57 -4.22 6.73
C MET A 168 -23.43 -4.79 7.87
N HIS A 169 -24.46 -4.08 8.32
CA HIS A 169 -25.41 -4.62 9.30
C HIS A 169 -26.50 -5.47 8.63
N HIS A 170 -26.72 -5.29 7.32
CA HIS A 170 -27.78 -5.95 6.56
C HIS A 170 -27.29 -7.16 5.75
N ASN A 171 -26.03 -7.59 5.92
CA ASN A 171 -25.41 -8.73 5.23
C ASN A 171 -24.75 -9.70 6.22
#